data_AF-A0A2A4URD7-F1
#
_entry.id   AF-A0A2A4URD7-F1
#
_cell.length_a   1.000
_cell.length_b   1.000
_cell.length_c   1.000
_cell.angle_alpha   90.00
_cell.angle_beta   90.00
_cell.angle_gamma   90.00
#
_symmetry.space_group_name_H-M   'P 1'
#
loop_
_entity.id
_entity.type
_entity.pdbx_description
1 polymer ?
#
loop_
_entity_poly.entity_id
_entity_poly.type
_entity_poly.pdbx_seq_one_letter_code
_entity_poly.pdbx_strand_id
1 'polypeptide(L)'
;MAENSGKMKWINVVLFLSLALNFFIAGYGLSDIRVFKNMYVKKVFHKRPEIRIVDYFPRAEKRLFRRRIYDQHEKLKPDEIDIFEGQKEIFRVISEKEVNEMDLRQAFRKYQITNDQLQTIFNDIVVTIILEMDHKTRMTIIKRGKKAHLHRQKMREKWQNNRVHSGGNGG
;
A
#
# COMPACT_ATOMS: atom_id res chain seq x y z
N MET A 1 -31.23 -12.05 -51.11
CA MET A 1 -31.03 -12.63 -49.77
C MET A 1 -29.71 -12.15 -49.20
N ALA A 2 -29.66 -11.01 -48.50
CA ALA A 2 -28.38 -10.48 -47.97
C ALA A 2 -28.54 -9.49 -46.80
N GLU A 3 -29.60 -9.58 -45.98
CA GLU A 3 -29.86 -8.55 -44.95
C GLU A 3 -29.60 -9.02 -43.50
N ASN A 4 -29.39 -10.32 -43.27
CA ASN A 4 -29.30 -10.88 -41.91
C ASN A 4 -27.88 -11.12 -41.38
N SER A 5 -26.82 -10.96 -42.19
CA SER A 5 -25.45 -11.31 -41.78
C SER A 5 -24.75 -10.23 -40.93
N GLY A 6 -25.13 -8.95 -41.07
CA GLY A 6 -24.56 -7.84 -40.32
C GLY A 6 -25.02 -7.78 -38.86
N LYS A 7 -26.31 -8.06 -38.61
CA LYS A 7 -26.89 -8.05 -37.26
C LYS A 7 -26.38 -9.20 -36.39
N MET A 8 -26.19 -10.40 -36.95
CA MET A 8 -25.63 -11.54 -36.20
C MET A 8 -24.16 -11.34 -35.78
N LYS A 9 -23.34 -10.68 -36.63
CA LYS A 9 -21.96 -10.35 -36.26
C LYS A 9 -21.89 -9.38 -35.09
N TRP A 10 -22.78 -8.38 -35.06
CA TRP A 10 -22.84 -7.40 -33.97
C TRP A 10 -23.28 -8.01 -32.64
N ILE A 11 -24.27 -8.91 -32.68
CA ILE A 11 -24.73 -9.65 -31.49
C ILE A 11 -23.60 -10.51 -30.91
N ASN A 12 -22.83 -11.19 -31.77
CA ASN A 12 -21.67 -11.96 -31.32
C ASN A 12 -20.56 -11.09 -30.74
N VAL A 13 -20.31 -9.89 -31.29
CA VAL A 13 -19.34 -8.93 -30.74
C VAL A 13 -19.78 -8.45 -29.34
N VAL A 14 -21.07 -8.10 -29.17
CA VAL A 14 -21.60 -7.67 -27.87
C VAL A 14 -21.57 -8.80 -26.83
N LEU A 15 -21.89 -10.03 -27.24
CA LEU A 15 -21.78 -11.22 -26.38
C LEU A 15 -20.32 -11.49 -25.99
N PHE A 16 -19.37 -11.37 -26.93
CA PHE A 16 -17.95 -11.54 -26.63
C PHE A 16 -17.43 -10.45 -25.68
N LEU A 17 -17.87 -9.19 -25.87
CA LEU A 17 -17.51 -8.10 -24.99
C LEU A 17 -18.08 -8.30 -23.58
N SER A 18 -19.32 -8.77 -23.46
CA SER A 18 -19.95 -9.09 -22.18
C SER A 18 -19.27 -10.26 -21.47
N LEU A 19 -18.88 -11.30 -22.22
CA LEU A 19 -18.11 -12.42 -21.67
C LEU A 19 -16.72 -11.97 -21.23
N ALA A 20 -16.01 -11.22 -22.07
CA ALA A 20 -14.68 -10.69 -21.79
C ALA A 20 -14.70 -9.75 -20.58
N LEU A 21 -15.73 -8.90 -20.45
CA LEU A 21 -15.90 -8.02 -19.30
C LEU A 21 -16.17 -8.81 -18.02
N ASN A 22 -16.98 -9.87 -18.08
CA ASN A 22 -17.20 -10.76 -16.94
C ASN A 22 -15.93 -11.52 -16.52
N PHE A 23 -15.17 -12.05 -17.49
CA PHE A 23 -13.86 -12.66 -17.21
C PHE A 23 -12.83 -11.65 -16.71
N PHE A 24 -12.90 -10.40 -17.17
CA PHE A 24 -12.05 -9.31 -16.70
C PHE A 24 -12.40 -8.93 -15.25
N ILE A 25 -13.67 -8.78 -14.90
CA ILE A 25 -14.13 -8.47 -13.54
C ILE A 25 -13.82 -9.64 -12.58
N ALA A 26 -14.10 -10.89 -12.98
CA ALA A 26 -13.80 -12.07 -12.18
C ALA A 26 -12.28 -12.28 -12.03
N GLY A 27 -11.50 -12.04 -13.09
CA GLY A 27 -10.05 -12.13 -13.10
C GLY A 27 -9.37 -11.03 -12.29
N TYR A 28 -9.87 -9.79 -12.33
CA TYR A 28 -9.39 -8.66 -11.54
C TYR A 28 -9.74 -8.84 -10.05
N GLY A 29 -10.96 -9.31 -9.74
CA GLY A 29 -11.34 -9.65 -8.36
C GLY A 29 -10.52 -10.80 -7.78
N LEU A 30 -10.25 -11.86 -8.54
CA LEU A 30 -9.40 -12.99 -8.10
C LEU A 30 -7.91 -12.63 -8.02
N SER A 31 -7.42 -11.75 -8.91
CA SER A 31 -6.04 -11.28 -8.87
C SER A 31 -5.82 -10.32 -7.71
N ASP A 32 -6.72 -9.37 -7.45
CA ASP A 32 -6.63 -8.50 -6.28
C ASP A 32 -6.68 -9.32 -5.00
N ILE A 33 -7.63 -10.25 -4.84
CA ILE A 33 -7.72 -11.05 -3.62
C ILE A 33 -6.44 -11.90 -3.39
N ARG A 34 -5.81 -12.48 -4.41
CA ARG A 34 -4.58 -13.29 -4.22
C ARG A 34 -3.29 -12.46 -4.15
N VAL A 35 -3.18 -11.41 -4.96
CA VAL A 35 -2.01 -10.52 -5.01
C VAL A 35 -1.95 -9.68 -3.74
N PHE A 36 -3.10 -9.22 -3.22
CA PHE A 36 -3.16 -8.55 -1.92
C PHE A 36 -2.92 -9.52 -0.78
N LYS A 37 -3.55 -10.71 -0.75
CA LYS A 37 -3.36 -11.68 0.37
C LYS A 37 -1.90 -12.06 0.60
N ASN A 38 -1.08 -12.11 -0.46
CA ASN A 38 0.37 -12.32 -0.36
C ASN A 38 1.19 -11.02 -0.10
N MET A 39 0.65 -9.84 -0.39
CA MET A 39 1.25 -8.57 0.05
C MET A 39 1.05 -8.32 1.55
N TYR A 40 -0.15 -8.61 2.08
CA TYR A 40 -0.56 -8.34 3.47
C TYR A 40 0.34 -8.98 4.52
N VAL A 41 0.78 -10.23 4.32
CA VAL A 41 1.43 -10.98 5.42
C VAL A 41 2.94 -10.73 5.56
N LYS A 42 3.65 -10.29 4.51
CA LYS A 42 5.13 -10.17 4.57
C LYS A 42 5.72 -8.84 4.08
N LYS A 43 5.07 -8.07 3.21
CA LYS A 43 5.68 -6.87 2.58
C LYS A 43 5.01 -5.54 2.93
N VAL A 44 3.76 -5.52 3.39
CA VAL A 44 3.06 -4.25 3.70
C VAL A 44 3.73 -3.47 4.85
N PHE A 45 4.21 -4.15 5.89
CA PHE A 45 4.89 -3.48 7.02
C PHE A 45 6.17 -2.75 6.64
N HIS A 46 6.92 -3.23 5.64
CA HIS A 46 8.19 -2.60 5.20
C HIS A 46 7.97 -1.36 4.32
N LYS A 47 6.77 -1.18 3.76
CA LYS A 47 6.45 -0.06 2.87
C LYS A 47 5.85 1.14 3.61
N ARG A 48 5.20 0.93 4.76
CA ARG A 48 4.68 2.03 5.59
C ARG A 48 5.84 2.72 6.32
N PRO A 49 6.09 4.03 6.09
CA PRO A 49 7.21 4.73 6.71
C PRO A 49 7.11 4.75 8.24
N GLU A 50 5.89 4.72 8.77
CA GLU A 50 5.54 4.77 10.19
C GLU A 50 6.07 3.55 10.98
N ILE A 51 6.09 2.37 10.35
CA ILE A 51 6.48 1.10 11.00
C ILE A 51 7.95 0.76 10.71
N ARG A 52 8.63 1.56 9.89
CA ARG A 52 10.00 1.29 9.41
C ARG A 52 11.03 1.21 10.55
N ILE A 53 10.74 1.75 11.73
CA ILE A 53 11.60 1.58 12.91
C ILE A 53 11.69 0.11 13.36
N VAL A 54 10.62 -0.66 13.20
CA VAL A 54 10.56 -2.09 13.53
C VAL A 54 11.53 -2.91 12.69
N ASP A 55 11.89 -2.44 11.49
CA ASP A 55 12.88 -3.12 10.64
C ASP A 55 14.27 -3.20 11.30
N TYR A 56 14.56 -2.32 12.26
CA TYR A 56 15.82 -2.32 13.00
C TYR A 56 15.79 -3.17 14.27
N PHE A 57 14.60 -3.59 14.70
CA PHE A 57 14.42 -4.39 15.90
C PHE A 57 15.14 -5.75 15.78
N PRO A 58 15.64 -6.32 16.88
CA PRO A 58 16.10 -7.70 16.87
C PRO A 58 14.94 -8.69 16.59
N ARG A 59 15.30 -9.95 16.30
CA ARG A 59 14.34 -10.93 15.77
C ARG A 59 13.22 -11.25 16.77
N ALA A 60 13.50 -11.23 18.06
CA ALA A 60 12.53 -11.55 19.11
C ALA A 60 11.43 -10.49 19.19
N GLU A 61 11.82 -9.22 19.19
CA GLU A 61 10.96 -8.04 19.29
C GLU A 61 10.16 -7.85 18.01
N LYS A 62 10.72 -8.20 16.84
CA LYS A 62 9.96 -8.32 15.58
C LYS A 62 8.88 -9.39 15.62
N ARG A 63 9.10 -10.50 16.33
CA ARG A 63 8.06 -11.54 16.52
C ARG A 63 6.99 -11.04 17.48
N LEU A 64 7.39 -10.36 18.56
CA LEU A 64 6.49 -9.79 19.54
C LEU A 64 5.59 -8.70 18.94
N PHE A 65 6.16 -7.82 18.11
CA PHE A 65 5.41 -6.84 17.31
C PHE A 65 4.34 -7.49 16.43
N ARG A 66 4.72 -8.52 15.67
CA ARG A 66 3.76 -9.25 14.81
C ARG A 66 2.67 -9.93 15.60
N ARG A 67 3.01 -10.50 16.77
CA ARG A 67 2.02 -11.09 17.67
C ARG A 67 1.04 -10.04 18.18
N ARG A 68 1.52 -8.88 18.66
CA ARG A 68 0.65 -7.80 19.14
C ARG A 68 -0.28 -7.25 18.06
N ILE A 69 0.21 -7.10 16.84
CA ILE A 69 -0.65 -6.73 15.71
C ILE A 69 -1.69 -7.81 15.44
N TYR A 70 -1.30 -9.08 15.47
CA TYR A 70 -2.24 -10.19 15.29
C TYR A 70 -3.31 -10.22 16.40
N ASP A 71 -2.92 -9.99 17.64
CA ASP A 71 -3.84 -9.94 18.79
C ASP A 71 -4.80 -8.75 18.70
N GLN A 72 -4.37 -7.66 18.05
CA GLN A 72 -5.21 -6.49 17.77
C GLN A 72 -5.90 -6.54 16.39
N HIS A 73 -5.78 -7.65 15.65
CA HIS A 73 -6.32 -7.76 14.29
C HIS A 73 -7.83 -7.50 14.25
N GLU A 74 -8.60 -8.04 15.20
CA GLU A 74 -10.05 -7.79 15.26
C GLU A 74 -10.39 -6.31 15.51
N LYS A 75 -9.50 -5.56 16.19
CA LYS A 75 -9.66 -4.11 16.40
C LYS A 75 -9.20 -3.29 15.19
N LEU A 76 -8.23 -3.79 14.43
CA LEU A 76 -7.69 -3.15 13.23
C LEU A 76 -8.55 -3.39 11.99
N LYS A 77 -9.33 -4.47 11.96
CA LYS A 77 -10.16 -4.88 10.83
C LYS A 77 -11.15 -3.81 10.36
N PRO A 78 -11.87 -3.08 11.25
CA PRO A 78 -12.74 -1.98 10.83
C PRO A 78 -11.96 -0.86 10.13
N ASP A 79 -10.83 -0.44 10.71
CA ASP A 79 -9.99 0.62 10.14
C ASP A 79 -9.38 0.21 8.78
N GLU A 80 -9.00 -1.05 8.62
CA GLU A 80 -8.51 -1.58 7.33
C GLU A 80 -9.60 -1.58 6.25
N ILE A 81 -10.84 -1.93 6.61
CA ILE A 81 -12.00 -1.87 5.71
C ILE A 81 -12.28 -0.41 5.33
N ASP A 82 -12.24 0.51 6.29
CA ASP A 82 -12.50 1.93 6.07
C ASP A 82 -11.44 2.60 5.19
N ILE A 83 -10.17 2.18 5.29
CA ILE A 83 -9.11 2.61 4.36
C ILE A 83 -9.42 2.16 2.93
N PHE A 84 -9.87 0.92 2.76
CA PHE A 84 -10.19 0.37 1.43
C PHE A 84 -11.41 1.06 0.83
N GLU A 85 -12.46 1.26 1.61
CA GLU A 85 -13.64 2.01 1.18
C GLU A 85 -13.29 3.48 0.88
N GLY A 86 -12.40 4.10 1.67
CA GLY A 86 -11.89 5.44 1.39
C GLY A 86 -11.13 5.53 0.07
N GLN A 87 -10.29 4.54 -0.27
CA GLN A 87 -9.61 4.48 -1.56
C GLN A 87 -10.58 4.27 -2.72
N LYS A 88 -11.56 3.37 -2.54
CA LYS A 88 -12.61 3.11 -3.52
C LYS A 88 -13.44 4.37 -3.78
N GLU A 89 -13.74 5.13 -2.74
CA GLU A 89 -14.47 6.40 -2.85
C GLU A 89 -13.66 7.45 -3.62
N ILE A 90 -12.36 7.58 -3.36
CA ILE A 90 -11.47 8.45 -4.14
C ILE A 90 -11.48 8.05 -5.62
N PHE A 91 -11.34 6.75 -5.93
CA PHE A 91 -11.39 6.27 -7.31
C PHE A 91 -12.77 6.49 -7.95
N ARG A 92 -13.85 6.32 -7.19
CA ARG A 92 -15.22 6.59 -7.63
C ARG A 92 -15.35 8.05 -8.08
N VAL A 93 -14.97 9.00 -7.24
CA VAL A 93 -15.05 10.44 -7.54
C VAL A 93 -14.17 10.82 -8.75
N ILE A 94 -12.98 10.25 -8.87
CA ILE A 94 -12.10 10.49 -10.03
C ILE A 94 -12.68 9.90 -11.33
N SER A 95 -13.47 8.83 -11.24
CA SER A 95 -14.07 8.17 -12.39
C SER A 95 -15.35 8.84 -12.94
N GLU A 96 -15.87 9.85 -12.22
CA GLU A 96 -17.04 10.60 -12.67
C GLU A 96 -16.73 11.47 -13.90
N LYS A 97 -17.75 11.75 -14.72
CA LYS A 97 -17.58 12.55 -15.95
C LYS A 97 -17.06 13.96 -15.69
N GLU A 98 -17.45 14.54 -14.56
CA GLU A 98 -16.97 15.81 -14.05
C GLU A 98 -16.54 15.59 -12.60
N VAL A 99 -15.28 15.89 -12.29
CA VAL A 99 -14.74 15.68 -10.95
C VAL A 99 -15.18 16.82 -10.05
N ASN A 100 -15.98 16.52 -9.03
CA ASN A 100 -16.31 17.49 -7.98
C ASN A 100 -15.15 17.60 -6.98
N GLU A 101 -14.54 18.79 -6.92
CA GLU A 101 -13.43 19.07 -6.01
C GLU A 101 -13.81 18.88 -4.53
N MET A 102 -15.03 19.26 -4.14
CA MET A 102 -15.49 19.16 -2.76
C MET A 102 -15.61 17.70 -2.31
N ASP A 103 -16.22 16.86 -3.15
CA ASP A 103 -16.39 15.43 -2.89
C ASP A 103 -15.04 14.71 -2.85
N LEU A 104 -14.12 15.09 -3.75
CA LEU A 104 -12.76 14.56 -3.77
C LEU A 104 -12.00 14.93 -2.48
N ARG A 105 -12.07 16.19 -2.06
CA ARG A 105 -11.45 16.65 -0.81
C ARG A 105 -12.05 15.93 0.41
N GLN A 106 -13.35 15.68 0.42
CA GLN A 106 -14.01 14.95 1.50
C GLN A 106 -13.55 13.48 1.54
N ALA A 107 -13.46 12.82 0.38
CA ALA A 107 -12.97 11.45 0.28
C ALA A 107 -11.51 11.34 0.77
N PHE A 108 -10.64 12.27 0.38
CA PHE A 108 -9.26 12.35 0.88
C PHE A 108 -9.18 12.60 2.39
N ARG A 109 -10.01 13.50 2.93
CA ARG A 109 -10.05 13.76 4.39
C ARG A 109 -10.45 12.52 5.16
N LYS A 110 -11.49 11.81 4.72
CA LYS A 110 -11.96 10.58 5.36
C LYS A 110 -10.86 9.51 5.34
N TYR A 111 -10.23 9.30 4.18
CA TYR A 111 -9.09 8.39 4.04
C TYR A 111 -7.93 8.76 4.98
N GLN A 112 -7.59 10.05 5.08
CA GLN A 112 -6.51 10.52 5.93
C GLN A 112 -6.79 10.27 7.41
N ILE A 113 -8.00 10.59 7.89
CA ILE A 113 -8.40 10.37 9.30
C ILE A 113 -8.24 8.90 9.68
N THR A 114 -8.75 7.97 8.86
CA THR A 114 -8.64 6.53 9.13
C THR A 114 -7.18 6.07 9.09
N ASN A 115 -6.37 6.59 8.16
CA ASN A 115 -4.96 6.25 8.12
C ASN A 115 -4.19 6.77 9.35
N ASP A 116 -4.50 7.97 9.84
CA ASP A 116 -3.88 8.55 11.04
C ASP A 116 -4.25 7.78 12.32
N GLN A 117 -5.49 7.28 12.40
CA GLN A 117 -5.94 6.40 13.49
C GLN A 117 -5.13 5.09 13.50
N LEU A 118 -5.01 4.44 12.35
CA LEU A 118 -4.26 3.20 12.19
C LEU A 118 -2.75 3.42 12.47
N GLN A 119 -2.20 4.55 12.08
CA GLN A 119 -0.83 4.97 12.41
C GLN A 119 -0.65 5.12 13.93
N THR A 120 -1.61 5.75 14.62
CA THR A 120 -1.59 5.91 16.08
C THR A 120 -1.53 4.56 16.78
N ILE A 121 -2.36 3.60 16.37
CA ILE A 121 -2.37 2.25 16.96
C ILE A 121 -1.00 1.56 16.77
N PHE A 122 -0.42 1.65 15.58
CA PHE A 122 0.90 1.06 15.34
C PHE A 122 2.00 1.73 16.18
N ASN A 123 1.95 3.06 16.32
CA ASN A 123 2.90 3.79 17.17
C ASN A 123 2.79 3.34 18.62
N ASP A 124 1.59 3.16 19.15
CA ASP A 124 1.38 2.70 20.52
C ASP A 124 1.96 1.30 20.75
N ILE A 125 1.75 0.38 19.81
CA ILE A 125 2.36 -0.96 19.87
C ILE A 125 3.90 -0.83 19.89
N VAL A 126 4.46 -0.02 19.00
CA VAL A 126 5.92 0.19 18.90
C VAL A 126 6.47 0.79 20.19
N VAL A 127 5.84 1.83 20.73
CA VAL A 127 6.23 2.49 21.97
C VAL A 127 6.23 1.49 23.12
N THR A 128 5.17 0.72 23.26
CA THR A 128 5.05 -0.29 24.32
C THR A 128 6.19 -1.31 24.25
N ILE A 129 6.53 -1.76 23.03
CA ILE A 129 7.64 -2.69 22.82
C ILE A 129 8.99 -2.05 23.16
N ILE A 130 9.21 -0.79 22.80
CA ILE A 130 10.45 -0.08 23.10
C ILE A 130 10.63 0.14 24.61
N LEU A 131 9.54 0.42 25.33
CA LEU A 131 9.54 0.58 26.79
C LEU A 131 9.92 -0.71 27.51
N GLU A 132 9.51 -1.86 26.98
CA GLU A 132 9.85 -3.18 27.52
C GLU A 132 11.28 -3.64 27.20
N MET A 133 11.94 -3.02 26.22
CA MET A 133 13.33 -3.36 25.89
C MET A 133 14.29 -2.86 26.97
N ASP A 134 15.41 -3.57 27.14
CA ASP A 134 16.53 -3.07 27.92
C ASP A 134 17.32 -1.98 27.15
N HIS A 135 18.08 -1.18 27.88
CA HIS A 135 18.85 -0.07 27.31
C HIS A 135 19.85 -0.53 26.23
N LYS A 136 20.51 -1.69 26.41
CA LYS A 136 21.51 -2.20 25.45
C LYS A 136 20.84 -2.59 24.13
N THR A 137 19.65 -3.16 24.17
CA THR A 137 18.87 -3.47 22.97
C THR A 137 18.43 -2.21 22.22
N ARG A 138 17.94 -1.18 22.93
CA ARG A 138 17.61 0.12 22.33
C ARG A 138 18.81 0.77 21.65
N MET A 139 19.98 0.77 22.29
CA MET A 139 21.21 1.30 21.70
C MET A 139 21.63 0.53 20.44
N THR A 140 21.39 -0.77 20.39
CA THR A 140 21.66 -1.59 19.21
C THR A 140 20.77 -1.20 18.04
N ILE A 141 19.48 -0.93 18.29
CA ILE A 141 18.53 -0.44 17.29
C ILE A 141 18.99 0.89 16.71
N ILE A 142 19.39 1.84 17.57
CA ILE A 142 19.90 3.15 17.14
C ILE A 142 21.13 3.00 16.23
N LYS A 143 22.09 2.14 16.61
CA LYS A 143 23.29 1.87 15.78
C LYS A 143 22.92 1.31 14.40
N ARG A 144 21.96 0.38 14.34
CA ARG A 144 21.46 -0.18 13.08
C ARG A 144 20.76 0.87 12.22
N GLY A 145 19.91 1.70 12.84
CA GLY A 145 19.22 2.80 12.17
C GLY A 145 20.21 3.81 11.56
N LYS A 146 21.22 4.24 12.32
CA LYS A 146 22.28 5.14 11.83
C LYS A 146 23.05 4.53 10.65
N LYS A 147 23.43 3.25 10.73
CA LYS A 147 24.12 2.55 9.63
C LYS A 147 23.26 2.50 8.36
N ALA A 148 21.96 2.23 8.49
CA ALA A 148 21.03 2.20 7.37
C ALA A 148 20.80 3.59 6.75
N HIS A 149 20.74 4.63 7.58
CA HIS A 149 20.65 6.02 7.12
C HIS A 149 21.87 6.41 6.27
N LEU A 150 23.08 6.17 6.79
CA LEU A 150 24.33 6.46 6.08
C LEU A 150 24.44 5.69 4.76
N HIS A 151 24.01 4.43 4.74
CA HIS A 151 23.98 3.65 3.50
C HIS A 151 23.02 4.26 2.47
N ARG A 152 21.81 4.66 2.87
CA ARG A 152 20.84 5.33 1.98
C ARG A 152 21.36 6.66 1.45
N GLN A 153 22.04 7.44 2.29
CA GLN A 153 22.67 8.70 1.87
C GLN A 153 23.72 8.46 0.78
N LYS A 154 24.65 7.52 1.00
CA LYS A 154 25.67 7.14 -0.01
C LYS A 154 25.04 6.66 -1.32
N MET A 155 23.95 5.91 -1.24
CA MET A 155 23.24 5.47 -2.45
C MET A 155 22.61 6.64 -3.20
N ARG A 156 22.02 7.62 -2.50
CA ARG A 156 21.47 8.85 -3.13
C ARG A 156 22.57 9.66 -3.82
N GLU A 157 23.72 9.84 -3.17
CA GLU A 157 24.88 10.53 -3.75
C GLU A 157 25.37 9.84 -5.02
N LYS A 158 25.52 8.50 -5.01
CA LYS A 158 25.87 7.72 -6.22
C LYS A 158 24.85 7.89 -7.34
N TRP A 159 23.56 7.86 -7.02
CA TRP A 159 22.49 8.07 -8.00
C TRP A 159 22.50 9.47 -8.62
N GLN A 160 22.73 10.50 -7.79
CA GLN A 160 22.85 11.89 -8.26
C GLN A 160 24.07 12.06 -9.16
N ASN A 161 25.24 11.54 -8.75
CA ASN A 161 26.46 11.59 -9.56
C ASN A 161 26.28 10.87 -10.90
N ASN A 162 25.65 9.70 -10.93
CA ASN A 162 25.38 8.98 -12.18
C ASN A 162 24.43 9.73 -13.12
N ARG A 163 23.42 10.44 -12.60
CA ARG A 163 22.53 11.28 -13.43
C ARG A 163 23.26 12.46 -14.06
N VAL A 164 24.18 13.10 -13.33
CA VAL A 164 24.99 14.21 -13.85
C VAL A 164 25.93 13.73 -14.96
N HIS A 165 26.54 12.56 -14.83
CA HIS A 165 27.44 12.01 -15.86
C HIS A 165 26.70 11.45 -17.09
N SER A 166 25.43 11.03 -16.94
CA SER A 166 24.61 10.51 -18.03
C SER A 166 23.89 11.60 -18.84
N GLY A 167 23.79 12.82 -18.30
CA GLY A 167 23.20 13.98 -18.98
C GLY A 167 24.18 14.84 -19.78
N GLY A 168 25.47 14.46 -19.82
CA GLY A 168 26.54 15.25 -20.44
C GLY A 168 26.96 14.86 -21.86
N ASN A 169 26.37 13.81 -22.46
CA ASN A 169 26.67 13.37 -23.83
C ASN A 169 25.43 13.48 -24.73
N GLY A 170 24.95 14.69 -24.92
CA GLY A 170 23.86 15.02 -25.85
C GLY A 170 23.96 16.43 -26.41
N GLY A 171 25.20 16.87 -26.66
CA GLY A 171 25.51 18.06 -27.47
C GLY A 171 25.98 17.63 -28.84
#